data_AF-A0A955MJJ8-F1
#
_entry.id   AF-A0A955MJJ8-F1
#
_cell.length_a   1.000
_cell.length_b   1.000
_cell.length_c   1.000
_cell.angle_alpha   90.00
_cell.angle_beta   90.00
_cell.angle_gamma   90.00
#
_symmetry.space_group_name_H-M   'P 1'
#
loop_
_entity.id
_entity.type
_entity.pdbx_description
1 polymer ?
#
loop_
_entity_poly.entity_id
_entity_poly.type
_entity_poly.pdbx_seq_one_letter_code
_entity_poly.pdbx_strand_id
1 'polypeptide(L)'
;MPALNLDYRTATRTLDWRKLNKIEDPREVIARHDWKIEEPQLNWLEGVPLGNGDMASMYFGAPNRMMWLINKGDLWDHRVPGGDSNLPQVPFRQISNWIAEKDWKSINKIE
;
A
#
# COMPACT_ATOMS: atom_id res chain seq x y z
N MET A 1 -23.65 15.85 31.04
CA MET A 1 -22.26 15.34 31.02
C MET A 1 -21.56 15.97 29.83
N PRO A 2 -20.41 16.64 29.97
CA PRO A 2 -19.79 17.32 28.85
C PRO A 2 -19.19 16.28 27.89
N ALA A 3 -19.51 16.40 26.60
CA ALA A 3 -18.91 15.60 25.54
C ALA A 3 -17.40 15.89 25.49
N LEU A 4 -16.58 14.85 25.58
CA LEU A 4 -15.17 14.95 25.25
C LEU A 4 -15.07 15.22 23.74
N ASN A 5 -14.90 16.49 23.38
CA ASN A 5 -14.45 16.89 22.05
C ASN A 5 -12.99 16.44 21.90
N LEU A 6 -12.77 15.18 21.50
CA LEU A 6 -11.48 14.78 20.97
C LEU A 6 -11.35 15.38 19.56
N ASP A 7 -10.76 16.58 19.52
CA ASP A 7 -10.23 17.14 18.28
C ASP A 7 -9.03 16.28 17.83
N TYR A 8 -9.32 15.32 16.96
CA TYR A 8 -8.35 14.37 16.38
C TYR A 8 -7.19 15.06 15.65
N ARG A 9 -7.27 16.37 15.40
CA ARG A 9 -6.19 17.18 14.82
C ARG A 9 -5.06 17.50 15.81
N THR A 10 -5.23 17.23 17.11
CA THR A 10 -4.22 17.51 18.15
C THR A 10 -3.47 16.28 18.67
N ALA A 11 -3.67 15.11 18.06
CA ALA A 11 -3.02 13.84 18.44
C ALA A 11 -1.48 13.81 18.25
N THR A 12 -0.86 14.92 17.86
CA THR A 12 0.60 15.10 17.79
C THR A 12 1.23 15.68 19.06
N ARG A 13 0.47 15.94 20.13
CA ARG A 13 1.06 16.36 21.42
C ARG A 13 1.47 15.17 22.27
N THR A 14 2.76 14.83 22.19
CA THR A 14 3.53 14.04 23.17
C THR A 14 2.75 12.87 23.78
N LEU A 15 2.88 11.70 23.15
CA LEU A 15 2.50 10.42 23.77
C LEU A 15 3.21 10.29 25.12
N ASP A 16 2.48 10.60 26.20
CA ASP A 16 2.91 10.34 27.57
C ASP A 16 2.67 8.86 27.85
N TRP A 17 3.70 8.06 27.62
CA TRP A 17 3.67 6.60 27.79
C TRP A 17 3.25 6.15 29.20
N ARG A 18 3.31 7.04 30.20
CA ARG A 18 2.85 6.75 31.58
C ARG A 18 1.33 6.74 31.71
N LYS A 19 0.59 7.35 30.77
CA LYS A 19 -0.87 7.42 30.78
C LYS A 19 -1.56 6.24 30.08
N LEU A 20 -0.81 5.40 29.34
CA LEU A 20 -1.34 4.22 28.64
C LEU A 20 -1.76 3.08 29.58
N ASN A 21 -1.42 3.15 30.87
CA ASN A 21 -1.67 2.07 31.84
C ASN A 21 -2.97 2.22 32.64
N LYS A 22 -3.86 3.16 32.29
CA LYS A 22 -5.20 3.21 32.90
C LYS A 22 -6.14 2.35 32.06
N ILE A 23 -6.93 1.51 32.72
CA ILE A 23 -8.00 0.70 32.11
C ILE A 23 -8.76 1.59 31.14
N GLU A 24 -8.55 1.36 29.85
CA GLU A 24 -9.17 2.13 28.78
C GLU A 24 -10.64 1.70 28.67
N ASP A 25 -11.56 2.65 28.46
CA ASP A 25 -12.95 2.30 28.15
C ASP A 25 -12.93 1.40 26.90
N PRO A 26 -13.53 0.19 26.94
CA PRO A 26 -13.54 -0.73 25.80
C PRO A 26 -13.99 -0.07 24.49
N ARG A 27 -14.85 0.96 24.55
CA ARG A 27 -15.29 1.72 23.36
C ARG A 27 -14.17 2.54 22.75
N GLU A 28 -13.31 3.15 23.57
CA GLU A 28 -12.16 3.93 23.10
C GLU A 28 -11.11 3.00 22.47
N VAL A 29 -10.89 1.82 23.05
CA VAL A 29 -9.97 0.81 22.50
C VAL A 29 -10.46 0.32 21.13
N ILE A 30 -11.74 -0.05 21.03
CA ILE A 30 -12.35 -0.53 19.78
C ILE A 30 -12.31 0.57 18.70
N ALA A 31 -12.58 1.83 19.07
CA ALA A 31 -12.59 2.95 18.13
C ALA A 31 -11.23 3.20 17.46
N ARG A 32 -10.12 2.81 18.09
CA ARG A 32 -8.77 2.98 17.51
C ARG A 32 -8.49 2.04 16.35
N HIS A 33 -9.20 0.91 16.29
CA HIS A 33 -8.93 -0.16 15.30
C HIS A 33 -7.45 -0.59 15.31
N ASP A 34 -6.85 -0.64 16.51
CA ASP A 34 -5.44 -0.98 16.68
C ASP A 34 -5.17 -2.41 16.21
N TRP A 35 -4.16 -2.56 15.36
CA TRP A 35 -3.65 -3.88 14.99
C TRP A 35 -2.64 -4.34 16.03
N LYS A 36 -3.03 -5.36 16.80
CA LYS A 36 -2.17 -5.97 17.82
C LYS A 36 -1.41 -7.17 17.26
N ILE A 37 -0.10 -7.20 17.53
CA ILE A 37 0.81 -8.28 17.13
C ILE A 37 1.45 -8.84 18.38
N GLU A 38 1.25 -10.14 18.61
CA GLU A 38 1.73 -10.81 19.83
C GLU A 38 3.08 -11.51 19.62
N GLU A 39 3.45 -11.77 18.37
CA GLU A 39 4.70 -12.44 18.00
C GLU A 39 5.49 -11.64 16.96
N PRO A 40 6.83 -11.68 16.99
CA PRO A 40 7.65 -10.99 16.00
C PRO A 40 7.38 -11.51 14.58
N GLN A 41 7.05 -10.61 13.66
CA GLN A 41 6.85 -10.93 12.25
C GLN A 41 8.24 -11.05 11.60
N LEU A 42 8.66 -12.23 11.16
CA LEU A 42 10.07 -12.46 10.77
C LEU A 42 10.35 -12.19 9.29
N ASN A 43 9.30 -12.13 8.47
CA ASN A 43 9.39 -11.86 7.05
C ASN A 43 8.57 -10.63 6.67
N TRP A 44 8.82 -10.10 5.47
CA TRP A 44 8.14 -8.90 4.99
C TRP A 44 6.67 -9.16 4.61
N LEU A 45 6.27 -10.38 4.22
CA LEU A 45 4.87 -10.68 3.91
C LEU A 45 3.95 -10.53 5.13
N GLU A 46 4.53 -10.70 6.31
CA GLU A 46 3.90 -10.59 7.64
C GLU A 46 4.11 -9.21 8.28
N GLY A 47 4.90 -8.33 7.66
CA GLY A 47 5.23 -7.03 8.24
C GLY A 47 4.04 -6.07 8.29
N VAL A 48 4.13 -5.06 9.16
CA VAL A 48 3.07 -4.06 9.29
C VAL A 48 3.30 -2.93 8.29
N PRO A 49 2.38 -2.71 7.35
CA PRO A 49 2.48 -1.64 6.38
C PRO A 49 2.09 -0.30 7.02
N LEU A 50 2.87 0.73 6.70
CA LEU A 50 2.62 2.12 7.01
C LEU A 50 2.74 2.90 5.70
N GLY A 51 1.88 3.87 5.45
CA GLY A 51 1.97 4.66 4.23
C GLY A 51 1.11 5.91 4.24
N ASN A 52 1.52 6.89 3.44
CA ASN A 52 0.80 8.16 3.26
C ASN A 52 0.29 8.35 1.81
N GLY A 53 0.38 7.31 0.98
CA GLY A 53 -0.02 7.33 -0.43
C GLY A 53 1.11 7.63 -1.42
N ASP A 54 2.23 8.23 -0.99
CA ASP A 54 3.44 8.43 -1.81
C ASP A 54 4.59 7.54 -1.33
N MET A 55 4.88 7.61 -0.03
CA MET A 55 5.85 6.76 0.63
C MET A 55 5.14 5.65 1.39
N ALA A 56 5.77 4.49 1.39
CA ALA A 56 5.36 3.38 2.23
C ALA A 56 6.56 2.81 2.97
N SER A 57 6.32 2.30 4.16
CA SER A 57 7.28 1.51 4.90
C SER A 57 6.61 0.29 5.49
N MET A 58 7.40 -0.72 5.77
CA MET A 58 6.95 -1.94 6.39
C MET A 58 7.96 -2.33 7.44
N TYR A 59 7.49 -2.53 8.68
CA TYR A 59 8.35 -2.97 9.76
C TYR A 59 8.11 -4.46 10.06
N PHE A 60 9.21 -5.16 10.30
CA PHE A 60 9.24 -6.58 10.67
C PHE A 60 10.60 -6.89 11.32
N GLY A 61 10.79 -8.08 11.84
CA GLY A 61 12.04 -8.56 12.40
C GLY A 61 11.92 -9.07 13.84
N ALA A 62 13.00 -9.70 14.29
CA ALA A 62 13.09 -10.23 15.65
C ALA A 62 13.24 -9.08 16.68
N PRO A 63 12.94 -9.31 17.97
CA PRO A 63 13.03 -8.28 19.00
C PRO A 63 14.42 -7.63 19.13
N ASN A 64 15.48 -8.37 18.79
CA ASN A 64 16.86 -7.88 18.80
C ASN A 64 17.32 -7.28 17.45
N ARG A 65 16.49 -7.37 16.41
CA ARG A 65 16.80 -6.86 15.07
C ARG A 65 15.53 -6.49 14.31
N MET A 66 15.18 -5.22 14.42
CA MET A 66 14.13 -4.60 13.62
C MET A 66 14.63 -4.30 12.20
N MET A 67 13.79 -4.58 11.22
CA MET A 67 14.00 -4.33 9.81
C MET A 67 12.91 -3.38 9.30
N TRP A 68 13.31 -2.50 8.41
CA TRP A 68 12.43 -1.57 7.72
C TRP A 68 12.61 -1.75 6.23
N LEU A 69 11.51 -2.04 5.54
CA LEU A 69 11.44 -1.96 4.10
C LEU A 69 10.83 -0.60 3.75
N ILE A 70 11.45 0.14 2.85
CA ILE A 70 11.03 1.49 2.45
C ILE A 70 10.74 1.46 0.96
N ASN A 71 9.58 2.01 0.57
CA ASN A 71 9.15 2.14 -0.81
C ASN A 71 8.72 3.58 -1.10
N LYS A 72 8.79 3.94 -2.38
CA LYS A 72 8.21 5.17 -2.93
C LYS A 72 7.43 4.82 -4.19
N GLY A 73 6.23 5.38 -4.34
CA GLY A 73 5.30 5.01 -5.42
C GLY A 73 5.76 5.38 -6.83
N ASP A 74 6.74 6.28 -6.94
CA ASP A 74 7.31 6.76 -8.20
C ASP A 74 8.72 6.20 -8.47
N LEU A 75 9.21 5.24 -7.67
CA LEU A 75 10.49 4.58 -7.93
C LEU A 75 10.29 3.42 -8.92
N TRP A 76 10.63 3.66 -10.17
CA TRP A 76 10.48 2.69 -11.25
C TRP A 76 11.83 2.43 -11.96
N ASP A 77 11.97 1.23 -12.48
CA ASP A 77 13.10 0.89 -13.34
C ASP A 77 12.88 1.43 -14.75
N HIS A 78 13.69 2.41 -15.15
CA HIS A 78 13.63 3.05 -16.46
C HIS A 78 14.44 2.34 -17.55
N ARG A 79 15.03 1.16 -17.26
CA ARG A 79 15.83 0.40 -18.25
C ARG A 79 15.00 -0.11 -19.43
N VAL A 80 13.68 -0.24 -19.26
CA VAL A 80 12.77 -0.38 -20.39
C VAL A 80 12.44 1.03 -20.87
N PRO A 81 12.84 1.43 -22.09
CA PRO A 81 12.46 2.73 -22.61
C PRO A 81 10.93 2.82 -22.60
N GLY A 82 10.40 3.66 -21.71
CA GLY A 82 8.97 3.98 -21.64
C GLY A 82 8.57 4.75 -22.89
N GLY A 83 8.43 4.04 -24.00
CA GLY A 83 8.22 4.56 -25.35
C GLY A 83 7.70 3.49 -26.29
N ASP A 84 8.13 2.24 -26.11
CA ASP A 84 7.46 1.11 -26.75
C ASP A 84 6.21 0.79 -25.95
N SER A 85 5.08 1.27 -26.47
CA SER A 85 3.78 0.81 -26.03
C SER A 85 3.75 -0.73 -26.08
N ASN A 86 3.42 -1.39 -24.96
CA ASN A 86 3.05 -2.81 -24.95
C ASN A 86 1.78 -3.08 -25.79
N LEU A 87 1.12 -2.03 -26.29
CA LEU A 87 0.04 -2.16 -27.25
C LEU A 87 0.61 -2.39 -28.65
N PRO A 88 -0.08 -3.22 -29.45
CA PRO A 88 0.16 -3.33 -30.88
C PRO A 88 0.36 -1.97 -31.56
N GLN A 89 1.37 -1.86 -32.43
CA GLN A 89 1.63 -0.67 -33.26
C GLN A 89 0.62 -0.56 -34.43
N VAL A 90 -0.64 -0.89 -34.17
CA VAL A 90 -1.75 -0.81 -35.13
C VAL A 90 -2.93 -0.08 -34.50
N PRO A 91 -3.64 0.78 -35.27
CA PRO A 91 -4.83 1.45 -34.76
C PRO A 91 -5.90 0.46 -34.31
N PHE A 92 -6.58 0.76 -33.21
CA PHE A 92 -7.68 -0.07 -32.70
C PHE A 92 -8.75 -0.38 -33.75
N ARG A 93 -9.04 0.58 -34.64
CA ARG A 93 -9.98 0.38 -35.76
C ARG A 93 -9.55 -0.73 -36.72
N GLN A 94 -8.26 -0.86 -36.96
CA GLN A 94 -7.72 -1.91 -37.83
C GLN A 94 -7.87 -3.28 -37.15
N ILE A 95 -7.62 -3.36 -35.84
CA ILE A 95 -7.88 -4.56 -35.04
C ILE A 95 -9.36 -4.94 -35.11
N SER A 96 -10.28 -3.97 -34.95
CA SER A 96 -11.72 -4.24 -35.03
C SER A 96 -12.16 -4.78 -36.40
N ASN A 97 -11.54 -4.30 -37.48
CA ASN A 97 -11.82 -4.79 -38.82
C ASN A 97 -11.34 -6.24 -38.97
N TRP A 98 -10.11 -6.56 -38.54
CA TRP A 98 -9.59 -7.92 -38.60
C TRP A 98 -10.42 -8.91 -37.77
N ILE A 99 -10.94 -8.51 -36.61
CA ILE A 99 -11.86 -9.33 -35.82
C ILE A 99 -13.17 -9.57 -36.58
N ALA A 100 -13.75 -8.52 -37.17
CA ALA A 100 -14.99 -8.63 -37.95
C ALA A 100 -14.82 -9.52 -39.20
N GLU A 101 -13.65 -9.45 -39.83
CA GLU A 101 -13.26 -10.22 -41.01
C GLU A 101 -12.73 -11.63 -40.68
N LYS A 102 -12.54 -11.96 -39.39
CA LYS A 102 -11.91 -13.20 -38.92
C LYS A 102 -10.49 -13.42 -39.48
N ASP A 103 -9.75 -12.33 -39.69
CA ASP A 103 -8.36 -12.38 -40.15
C ASP A 103 -7.39 -12.64 -38.98
N TRP A 104 -7.36 -13.90 -38.53
CA TRP A 104 -6.47 -14.35 -37.46
C TRP A 104 -5.00 -14.29 -37.84
N LYS A 105 -4.68 -14.31 -39.15
CA LYS A 105 -3.29 -14.21 -39.61
C LYS A 105 -2.71 -12.83 -39.34
N SER A 106 -3.51 -11.77 -39.52
CA SER A 106 -3.08 -10.41 -39.23
C SER A 106 -3.04 -10.14 -37.73
N ILE A 107 -3.95 -10.73 -36.94
CA ILE A 107 -3.98 -10.60 -35.47
C ILE A 107 -2.76 -11.26 -34.81
N ASN A 108 -2.38 -12.46 -35.25
CA ASN A 108 -1.25 -13.20 -34.65
C ASN A 108 0.13 -12.63 -35.01
N LYS A 109 0.22 -11.59 -35.86
CA LYS A 109 1.48 -10.93 -36.22
C LYS A 109 1.85 -9.77 -35.30
N ILE A 110 0.99 -9.45 -34.35
CA ILE A 110 1.09 -8.26 -33.50
C ILE A 110 1.32 -8.63 -32.01
N GLU A 111 1.54 -9.92 -31.72
CA GLU A 111 2.19 -10.43 -30.51
C GLU A 111 3.71 -10.16 -30.56
#